data_AF-A0A259NBA4-F1
#
_entry.id   AF-A0A259NBA4-F1
#
_cell.length_a   1.000
_cell.length_b   1.000
_cell.length_c   1.000
_cell.angle_alpha   90.00
_cell.angle_beta   90.00
_cell.angle_gamma   90.00
#
_symmetry.space_group_name_H-M   'P 1'
#
loop_
_entity.id
_entity.type
_entity.pdbx_description
1 polymer ?
#
loop_
_entity_poly.entity_id
_entity_poly.type
_entity_poly.pdbx_seq_one_letter_code
_entity_poly.pdbx_strand_id
1 'polypeptide(L)'
;MVKFCLNNNFLHRINGLRYARRPSRIMRASRVIALAAAQRQNSRGAHFRTDFPAPGDLATSQYTEARQVDGSIKVDQRPVLFTRIQPGQNLLNADLAAE
;
A
#
# COMPACT_ATOMS: atom_id res chain seq x y z
N MET A 1 1.77 -2.41 3.20
CA MET A 1 1.90 -2.36 1.73
C MET A 1 0.57 -1.86 1.16
N VAL A 2 0.58 -0.85 0.29
CA VAL A 2 -0.63 -0.29 -0.34
C VAL A 2 -0.73 -0.85 -1.76
N LYS A 3 -1.85 -1.50 -2.11
CA LYS A 3 -2.12 -1.94 -3.47
C LYS A 3 -2.92 -0.86 -4.21
N PHE A 4 -2.36 -0.38 -5.32
CA PHE A 4 -2.98 0.66 -6.15
C PHE A 4 -3.67 0.03 -7.36
N CYS A 5 -4.95 0.30 -7.54
CA CYS A 5 -5.67 0.01 -8.78
C CYS A 5 -6.20 1.33 -9.35
N LEU A 6 -5.43 1.91 -10.28
CA LEU A 6 -5.78 3.16 -10.97
C LEU A 6 -6.09 2.84 -12.44
N ASN A 7 -7.28 3.19 -12.93
CA ASN A 7 -7.65 2.98 -14.33
C ASN A 7 -6.80 3.87 -15.25
N ASN A 8 -6.10 3.26 -16.21
CA ASN A 8 -5.18 3.90 -17.16
C ASN A 8 -5.77 4.02 -18.58
N ASN A 9 -7.09 4.12 -18.75
CA ASN A 9 -7.68 4.26 -20.07
C ASN A 9 -7.68 5.73 -20.52
N PHE A 10 -6.58 6.19 -21.11
CA PHE A 10 -6.58 7.36 -22.00
C PHE A 10 -5.32 7.37 -22.89
N LEU A 11 -5.38 6.61 -23.98
CA LEU A 11 -4.41 6.64 -25.08
C LEU A 11 -5.15 7.01 -26.35
N HIS A 12 -5.03 8.28 -26.80
CA HIS A 12 -5.06 8.62 -28.22
C HIS A 12 -4.45 10.02 -28.49
N ARG A 13 -3.61 10.04 -29.54
CA ARG A 13 -3.15 11.13 -30.43
C ARG A 13 -2.31 12.32 -29.88
N ILE A 14 -1.01 12.21 -30.16
CA ILE A 14 -0.12 13.12 -30.92
C ILE A 14 -0.03 14.65 -30.60
N ASN A 15 1.24 15.08 -30.45
CA ASN A 15 1.86 16.41 -30.59
C ASN A 15 1.89 17.44 -29.43
N GLY A 16 3.12 17.79 -29.02
CA GLY A 16 3.51 19.21 -28.87
C GLY A 16 3.83 19.75 -27.48
N LEU A 17 3.22 19.28 -26.39
CA LEU A 17 3.34 19.93 -25.07
C LEU A 17 3.37 18.89 -23.94
N ARG A 18 4.51 18.22 -23.73
CA ARG A 18 4.60 17.08 -22.80
C ARG A 18 4.70 17.42 -21.31
N TYR A 19 4.90 18.69 -20.93
CA TYR A 19 5.07 19.05 -19.51
C TYR A 19 3.98 19.97 -18.93
N ALA A 20 3.23 20.70 -19.76
CA ALA A 20 2.35 21.78 -19.28
C ALA A 20 0.89 21.37 -18.96
N ARG A 21 0.49 20.10 -19.12
CA ARG A 21 -0.92 19.69 -18.99
C ARG A 21 -1.26 18.48 -18.13
N ARG A 22 -0.36 17.93 -17.30
CA ARG A 22 -0.76 16.88 -16.32
C ARG A 22 0.08 16.84 -15.03
N PRO A 23 -0.19 17.68 -14.00
CA PRO A 23 0.35 17.46 -12.64
C PRO A 23 -0.33 16.26 -11.92
N SER A 24 -0.80 15.27 -12.66
CA SER A 24 -1.88 14.38 -12.21
C SER A 24 -1.41 13.12 -11.47
N ARG A 25 -0.22 12.58 -11.77
CA ARG A 25 0.19 11.27 -11.22
C ARG A 25 0.76 11.37 -9.80
N ILE A 26 1.70 12.28 -9.57
CA ILE A 26 2.29 12.49 -8.24
C ILE A 26 1.22 12.97 -7.27
N MET A 27 0.38 13.95 -7.65
CA MET A 27 -0.70 14.42 -6.78
C MET A 27 -1.69 13.29 -6.41
N ARG A 28 -2.05 12.41 -7.35
CA ARG A 28 -2.89 11.25 -7.06
C ARG A 28 -2.20 10.25 -6.14
N ALA A 29 -0.93 9.93 -6.40
CA ALA A 29 -0.15 9.04 -5.55
C ALA A 29 -0.03 9.59 -4.12
N SER A 30 0.32 10.88 -3.97
CA SER A 30 0.39 11.55 -2.67
C SER A 30 -0.95 11.51 -1.94
N ARG A 31 -2.07 11.78 -2.63
CA ARG A 31 -3.40 11.71 -2.03
C ARG A 31 -3.74 10.30 -1.54
N VAL A 32 -3.43 9.26 -2.32
CA VAL A 32 -3.65 7.88 -1.90
C VAL A 32 -2.78 7.54 -0.68
N ILE A 33 -1.50 7.92 -0.67
CA ILE A 33 -0.60 7.67 0.47
C ILE A 33 -1.13 8.35 1.74
N ALA A 34 -1.56 9.61 1.65
CA ALA A 34 -2.11 10.36 2.77
C ALA A 34 -3.40 9.71 3.32
N LEU A 35 -4.35 9.35 2.45
CA LEU A 35 -5.59 8.68 2.85
C LEU A 35 -5.33 7.31 3.49
N ALA A 36 -4.42 6.53 2.89
CA ALA A 36 -4.01 5.22 3.41
C ALA A 36 -3.33 5.32 4.79
N ALA A 37 -2.46 6.30 4.99
CA ALA A 37 -1.77 6.54 6.25
C ALA A 37 -2.76 6.98 7.35
N ALA A 38 -3.72 7.85 7.03
CA ALA A 38 -4.72 8.33 7.99
C ALA A 38 -5.60 7.21 8.54
N GLN A 39 -6.00 6.24 7.69
CA GLN A 39 -6.87 5.14 8.09
C GLN A 39 -6.16 4.05 8.90
N ARG A 40 -4.83 3.90 8.79
CA ARG A 40 -4.06 2.87 9.51
C ARG A 40 -3.84 3.25 10.96
N GLN A 41 -4.32 2.43 11.88
CA GLN A 41 -4.16 2.62 13.33
C GLN A 41 -3.12 1.67 13.92
N ASN A 42 -1.90 1.68 13.35
CA ASN A 42 -0.75 0.93 13.87
C ASN A 42 0.57 1.48 13.34
N SER A 43 1.68 1.06 13.96
CA SER A 43 3.04 1.38 13.51
C SER A 43 3.79 0.11 13.10
N ARG A 44 4.04 -0.06 11.80
CA ARG A 44 4.74 -1.24 11.24
C ARG A 44 5.64 -0.86 10.09
N GLY A 45 6.85 -1.42 10.08
CA GLY A 45 7.85 -1.16 9.05
C GLY A 45 8.19 0.32 8.98
N ALA A 46 8.13 0.92 7.78
CA ALA A 46 8.43 2.34 7.57
C ALA A 46 7.30 3.30 8.00
N HIS A 47 6.14 2.79 8.41
CA HIS A 47 5.03 3.64 8.86
C HIS A 47 4.97 3.65 10.38
N PHE A 48 5.22 4.82 10.98
CA PHE A 48 5.14 5.05 12.42
C PHE A 48 4.16 6.17 12.73
N ARG A 49 3.41 6.00 13.81
CA ARG A 49 2.39 6.91 14.34
C ARG A 49 2.53 6.97 15.85
N THR A 50 2.72 8.17 16.40
CA THR A 50 2.86 8.37 17.84
C THR A 50 1.57 8.07 18.60
N ASP A 51 0.41 8.25 17.96
CA ASP A 51 -0.91 7.93 18.52
C ASP A 51 -1.24 6.43 18.45
N PHE A 52 -0.54 5.65 17.60
CA PHE A 52 -0.64 4.19 17.51
C PHE A 52 0.75 3.54 17.42
N PRO A 53 1.57 3.60 18.49
CA PRO A 53 2.99 3.22 18.44
C PRO A 53 3.21 1.71 18.34
N ALA A 54 2.22 0.92 18.75
CA ALA A 54 2.30 -0.53 18.68
C ALA A 54 2.13 -1.04 17.24
N PRO A 55 2.78 -2.16 16.88
CA PRO A 55 2.50 -2.82 15.62
C PRO A 55 1.05 -3.33 15.59
N GLY A 56 0.45 -3.75 16.70
CA GLY A 56 -0.84 -4.46 16.69
C GLY A 56 -0.67 -5.92 16.21
N ASP A 57 -1.79 -6.62 15.95
CA ASP A 57 -1.73 -8.06 15.69
C ASP A 57 -1.15 -8.43 14.30
N LEU A 58 -0.10 -9.25 14.32
CA LEU A 58 0.58 -9.75 13.12
C LEU A 58 -0.19 -10.92 12.49
N ALA A 59 -0.88 -11.75 13.27
CA ALA A 59 -1.61 -12.91 12.77
C ALA A 59 -2.83 -12.51 11.94
N THR A 60 -3.50 -11.41 12.29
CA THR A 60 -4.57 -10.81 11.47
C THR A 60 -4.09 -9.63 10.63
N SER A 61 -2.87 -9.71 10.08
CA SER A 61 -2.32 -8.62 9.28
C SER A 61 -3.21 -8.28 8.07
N GLN A 62 -3.27 -7.00 7.75
CA GLN A 62 -4.04 -6.47 6.62
C GLN A 62 -3.15 -5.59 5.73
N TYR A 63 -3.47 -5.55 4.44
CA TYR A 63 -2.91 -4.59 3.51
C TYR A 63 -3.97 -3.56 3.12
N THR A 64 -3.52 -2.35 2.81
CA THR A 64 -4.40 -1.29 2.36
C THR A 64 -4.64 -1.45 0.86
N GLU A 65 -5.88 -1.49 0.42
CA GLU A 65 -6.28 -1.42 -0.98
C GLU A 65 -6.82 -0.02 -1.27
N ALA A 66 -6.29 0.64 -2.31
CA ALA A 66 -6.79 1.92 -2.78
C ALA A 66 -7.29 1.80 -4.22
N ARG A 67 -8.56 2.16 -4.44
CA ARG A 67 -9.23 2.08 -5.74
C ARG A 67 -9.83 3.41 -6.12
N GLN A 68 -9.68 3.78 -7.38
CA GLN A 68 -10.44 4.89 -7.93
C GLN A 68 -11.85 4.42 -8.35
N VAL A 69 -12.89 5.00 -7.77
CA VAL A 69 -14.30 4.69 -8.04
C VAL A 69 -15.04 6.00 -8.24
N ASP A 70 -15.68 6.18 -9.39
CA ASP A 70 -16.47 7.38 -9.74
C ASP A 70 -15.70 8.71 -9.51
N GLY A 71 -14.41 8.72 -9.85
CA GLY A 71 -13.54 9.88 -9.67
C GLY A 71 -13.01 10.09 -8.24
N SER A 72 -13.53 9.39 -7.25
CA SER A 72 -13.07 9.39 -5.86
C SER A 72 -12.05 8.28 -5.58
N ILE A 73 -11.24 8.41 -4.53
CA ILE A 73 -10.35 7.34 -4.05
C ILE A 73 -11.04 6.69 -2.85
N LYS A 74 -11.38 5.40 -2.99
CA LYS A 74 -11.81 4.55 -1.88
C LYS A 74 -10.62 3.80 -1.33
N VAL A 75 -10.51 3.74 0.00
CA VAL A 75 -9.42 3.07 0.70
C VAL A 75 -10.03 2.07 1.68
N ASP A 76 -9.67 0.81 1.50
CA ASP A 76 -10.15 -0.32 2.30
C ASP A 76 -8.98 -1.13 2.85
N GLN A 77 -9.26 -1.96 3.85
CA GLN A 77 -8.33 -2.95 4.38
C GLN A 77 -8.73 -4.34 3.89
N ARG A 78 -7.74 -5.14 3.49
CA ARG A 78 -7.93 -6.53 3.04
C ARG A 78 -7.02 -7.45 3.84
N PRO A 79 -7.48 -8.65 4.24
CA PRO A 79 -6.67 -9.59 5.01
C PRO A 79 -5.48 -10.10 4.18
N VAL A 80 -4.33 -10.23 4.84
CA VAL A 80 -3.18 -10.97 4.29
C VAL A 80 -3.46 -12.45 4.46
N LEU A 81 -3.32 -13.21 3.37
CA LEU A 81 -3.39 -14.66 3.40
C LEU A 81 -1.96 -15.21 3.51
N PHE A 82 -1.67 -15.87 4.63
CA PHE A 82 -0.39 -16.52 4.86
C PHE A 82 -0.39 -17.90 4.22
N THR A 83 0.14 -18.01 3.00
CA THR A 83 0.12 -19.27 2.21
C THR A 83 1.41 -20.08 2.28
N ARG A 84 2.49 -19.50 2.81
CA ARG A 84 3.82 -20.14 2.88
C ARG A 84 4.44 -20.07 4.27
N ILE A 85 4.50 -18.87 4.84
CA ILE A 85 4.99 -18.63 6.20
C ILE A 85 4.09 -17.64 6.93
N GLN A 86 4.01 -17.80 8.24
CA GLN A 86 3.31 -16.91 9.16
C GLN A 86 4.32 -16.09 9.99
N PRO A 87 3.87 -15.00 10.64
CA PRO A 87 4.74 -14.25 11.54
C PRO A 87 5.35 -15.15 12.62
N GLY A 88 6.66 -15.04 12.82
CA GLY A 88 7.41 -15.90 13.74
C GLY A 88 7.91 -17.22 13.13
N GLN A 89 7.49 -17.57 11.90
CA GLN A 89 8.02 -18.72 11.17
C GLN A 89 9.19 -18.33 10.27
N ASN A 90 10.09 -19.29 10.06
CA ASN A 90 11.23 -19.15 9.16
C ASN A 90 11.18 -20.25 8.08
N LEU A 91 11.92 -20.03 6.98
CA LEU A 91 12.08 -20.98 5.87
C LEU A 91 13.38 -21.78 5.96
N LEU A 92 14.20 -21.52 6.99
CA LEU A 92 15.53 -22.09 7.13
C LEU A 92 15.46 -23.33 8.00
N ASN A 93 16.15 -24.39 7.59
CA ASN A 93 16.34 -25.55 8.47
C ASN A 93 17.30 -25.16 9.61
N ALA A 94 17.15 -25.79 10.78
CA ALA A 94 17.91 -25.45 11.98
C ALA A 94 19.44 -25.44 11.75
N ASP A 95 19.93 -26.34 10.89
CA ASP A 95 21.36 -26.47 10.57
C ASP A 95 21.92 -25.28 9.76
N LEU A 96 21.08 -24.59 8.96
CA LEU A 96 21.47 -23.40 8.19
C LEU A 96 21.24 -22.09 8.93
N ALA A 97 20.54 -22.13 10.08
CA ALA A 97 20.26 -20.96 10.89
C ALA A 97 21.35 -20.68 11.95
N ALA A 98 22.32 -21.59 12.08
CA ALA A 98 23.37 -21.58 13.11
C ALA A 98 24.76 -21.13 12.60
N GLU A 99 24.89 -20.82 11.30
CA GLU A 99 26.09 -20.23 10.67
C GLU A 99 25.87 -18.73 10.40
#